data_AF-A0A5R2N6T4-F1
#
_entry.id   AF-A0A5R2N6T4-F1
#
_cell.length_a   1.000
_cell.length_b   1.000
_cell.length_c   1.000
_cell.angle_alpha   90.00
_cell.angle_beta   90.00
_cell.angle_gamma   90.00
#
_symmetry.space_group_name_H-M   'P 1'
#
loop_
_entity.id
_entity.type
_entity.pdbx_description
1 polymer ?
#
loop_
_entity_poly.entity_id
_entity_poly.type
_entity_poly.pdbx_seq_one_letter_code
_entity_poly.pdbx_strand_id
1 'polypeptide(L)'
;ILDPMHGDTEFVTPVHIPSLNTLIAADVGYTDTHLWLEENITPDQIGKWRESTKRLEAIGAETVIPGHRKPESRSDNSIFAYTRAYLDNWEKALLKSKSADELKAALVKEHPDAGFAFALERSVAAIYGK
;
A
#
# COMPACT_ATOMS: atom_id res chain seq x y z
N ILE A 1 14.20 -1.69 15.73
CA ILE A 1 12.89 -2.26 15.33
C ILE A 1 11.83 -1.31 15.85
N LEU A 2 10.83 -0.94 15.03
CA LEU A 2 9.74 -0.07 15.46
C LEU A 2 8.57 -0.89 16.02
N ASP A 3 7.65 -0.23 16.75
CA ASP A 3 6.42 -0.89 17.19
C ASP A 3 5.58 -1.37 15.99
N PRO A 4 4.82 -2.47 16.13
CA PRO A 4 3.88 -2.89 15.11
C PRO A 4 2.93 -1.77 14.71
N MET A 5 2.62 -1.72 13.42
CA MET A 5 1.69 -0.76 12.84
C MET A 5 0.87 -1.42 11.73
N HIS A 6 -0.12 -0.70 11.22
CA HIS A 6 -1.07 -1.23 10.26
C HIS A 6 -0.53 -1.05 8.83
N GLY A 7 -0.57 -2.11 8.03
CA GLY A 7 -0.15 -2.12 6.63
C GLY A 7 -1.12 -2.92 5.79
N ASP A 8 -0.60 -3.76 4.90
CA ASP A 8 -1.39 -4.76 4.17
C ASP A 8 -2.08 -5.79 5.08
N THR A 9 -1.59 -5.95 6.31
CA THR A 9 -2.16 -6.71 7.42
C THR A 9 -2.25 -5.84 8.68
N GLU A 10 -2.94 -6.32 9.72
CA GLU A 10 -3.14 -5.57 10.97
C GLU A 10 -1.81 -5.23 11.69
N PHE A 11 -0.82 -6.12 11.60
CA PHE A 11 0.46 -5.98 12.29
C PHE A 11 1.64 -6.24 11.35
N VAL A 12 2.29 -5.15 10.93
CA VAL A 12 3.60 -5.16 10.27
C VAL A 12 4.63 -4.44 11.13
N THR A 13 5.88 -4.89 11.07
CA THR A 13 6.98 -4.36 11.90
C THR A 13 8.09 -3.78 11.03
N PRO A 14 8.08 -2.45 10.80
CA PRO A 14 9.16 -1.77 10.09
C PRO A 14 10.46 -1.69 10.91
N VAL A 15 11.57 -1.50 10.20
CA VAL A 15 12.91 -1.41 10.80
C VAL A 15 13.60 -0.13 10.35
N HIS A 16 13.84 0.78 11.29
CA HIS A 16 14.71 1.94 11.08
C HIS A 16 16.17 1.58 11.43
N ILE A 17 17.09 1.90 10.52
CA ILE A 17 18.54 1.69 10.65
C ILE A 17 19.24 3.07 10.58
N PRO A 18 19.38 3.79 11.72
CA PRO A 18 19.88 5.16 11.73
C PRO A 18 21.29 5.32 11.16
N SER A 19 22.18 4.34 11.40
CA SER A 19 23.56 4.37 10.90
C SER A 19 23.67 4.33 9.37
N LEU A 20 22.60 3.94 8.68
CA LEU A 20 22.49 3.91 7.21
C LEU A 20 21.50 4.95 6.68
N ASN A 21 20.91 5.79 7.54
CA ASN A 21 19.82 6.70 7.17
C ASN A 21 18.70 5.99 6.37
N THR A 22 18.39 4.75 6.75
CA THR A 22 17.55 3.84 5.97
C THR A 22 16.37 3.33 6.80
N LEU A 23 15.18 3.34 6.19
CA LEU A 23 13.98 2.74 6.73
C LEU A 23 13.53 1.57 5.85
N ILE A 24 13.44 0.38 6.43
CA ILE A 24 12.73 -0.76 5.83
C ILE A 24 11.27 -0.64 6.25
N ALA A 25 10.41 -0.18 5.34
CA ALA A 25 9.01 0.15 5.62
C ALA A 25 8.11 -1.09 5.75
N ALA A 26 8.60 -2.28 5.41
CA ALA A 26 7.79 -3.48 5.25
C ALA A 26 6.58 -3.20 4.33
N ASP A 27 5.52 -3.98 4.46
CA ASP A 27 4.28 -3.80 3.69
C ASP A 27 3.38 -2.65 4.20
N VAL A 28 3.97 -1.69 4.92
CA VAL A 28 3.37 -0.35 5.07
C VAL A 28 3.59 0.48 3.81
N GLY A 29 4.66 0.20 3.04
CA GLY A 29 5.02 0.94 1.83
C GLY A 29 5.00 0.07 0.57
N TYR A 30 4.37 0.60 -0.47
CA TYR A 30 4.30 0.04 -1.82
C TYR A 30 4.68 1.12 -2.84
N THR A 31 5.23 0.74 -4.00
CA THR A 31 5.44 1.67 -5.12
C THR A 31 5.40 0.94 -6.47
N ASP A 32 4.82 1.56 -7.49
CA ASP A 32 4.62 1.02 -8.84
C ASP A 32 4.01 -0.41 -8.89
N THR A 33 3.24 -0.79 -7.87
CA THR A 33 2.55 -2.08 -7.77
C THR A 33 1.11 -1.88 -7.31
N HIS A 34 0.26 -2.88 -7.58
CA HIS A 34 -1.00 -3.00 -6.87
C HIS A 34 -0.75 -3.39 -5.41
N LEU A 35 -1.54 -2.81 -4.50
CA LEU A 35 -1.45 -3.08 -3.06
C LEU A 35 -2.21 -4.36 -2.70
N TRP A 36 -1.75 -5.03 -1.65
CA TRP A 36 -2.49 -6.12 -1.01
C TRP A 36 -3.48 -5.55 0.01
N LEU A 37 -4.78 -5.62 -0.30
CA LEU A 37 -5.86 -5.11 0.56
C LEU A 37 -6.81 -6.23 1.06
N GLU A 38 -6.44 -7.50 0.91
CA GLU A 38 -7.32 -8.62 1.28
C GLU A 38 -7.76 -8.57 2.76
N GLU A 39 -6.93 -8.05 3.66
CA GLU A 39 -7.26 -7.88 5.08
C GLU A 39 -7.74 -6.46 5.43
N ASN A 40 -7.81 -5.55 4.45
CA ASN A 40 -8.15 -4.13 4.59
C ASN A 40 -9.47 -3.79 3.91
N ILE A 41 -10.56 -4.42 4.35
CA ILE A 41 -11.88 -4.35 3.70
C ILE A 41 -12.81 -3.26 4.27
N THR A 42 -12.33 -2.46 5.23
CA THR A 42 -13.10 -1.37 5.84
C THR A 42 -12.37 -0.02 5.78
N PRO A 43 -13.10 1.11 5.73
CA PRO A 43 -12.47 2.44 5.74
C PRO A 43 -11.57 2.71 6.95
N ASP A 44 -11.91 2.15 8.12
CA ASP A 44 -11.09 2.30 9.34
C ASP A 44 -9.71 1.65 9.19
N GLN A 45 -9.65 0.43 8.63
CA GLN A 45 -8.39 -0.28 8.37
C GLN A 45 -7.51 0.48 7.36
N ILE A 46 -8.11 0.95 6.26
CA ILE A 46 -7.41 1.77 5.26
C ILE A 46 -6.93 3.09 5.90
N GLY A 47 -7.73 3.70 6.78
CA GLY A 47 -7.35 4.86 7.58
C GLY A 47 -6.12 4.61 8.46
N LYS A 48 -6.08 3.49 9.19
CA LYS A 48 -4.94 3.09 10.03
C LYS A 48 -3.67 2.86 9.21
N TRP A 49 -3.79 2.28 8.01
CA TRP A 49 -2.67 2.13 7.11
C TRP A 49 -2.11 3.50 6.69
N ARG A 50 -2.98 4.45 6.28
CA ARG A 50 -2.55 5.83 5.97
C ARG A 50 -1.81 6.49 7.12
N GLU A 51 -2.32 6.38 8.35
CA GLU A 51 -1.62 6.94 9.53
C GLU A 51 -0.25 6.30 9.76
N SER A 52 -0.12 5.00 9.50
CA SER A 52 1.17 4.30 9.58
C SER A 52 2.16 4.86 8.55
N THR A 53 1.73 5.15 7.32
CA THR A 53 2.60 5.81 6.32
C THR A 53 3.09 7.19 6.79
N LYS A 54 2.24 7.99 7.44
CA LYS A 54 2.62 9.31 7.95
C LYS A 54 3.63 9.21 9.10
N ARG A 55 3.43 8.25 10.00
CA ARG A 55 4.36 7.98 11.12
C ARG A 55 5.73 7.58 10.61
N LEU A 56 5.79 6.74 9.57
CA LEU A 56 7.04 6.32 8.96
C LEU A 56 7.73 7.45 8.19
N GLU A 57 6.99 8.22 7.39
CA GLU A 57 7.51 9.37 6.65
C GLU A 57 8.12 10.43 7.60
N ALA A 58 7.52 10.63 8.77
CA ALA A 58 8.01 11.56 9.79
C ALA A 58 9.37 11.18 10.41
N ILE A 59 9.85 9.94 10.21
CA ILE A 59 11.19 9.53 10.64
C ILE A 59 12.27 10.27 9.84
N GLY A 60 11.97 10.68 8.61
CA GLY A 60 12.88 11.48 7.79
C GLY A 60 14.10 10.70 7.27
N ALA A 61 13.97 9.38 7.09
CA ALA A 61 15.01 8.58 6.45
C ALA A 61 15.21 9.00 4.98
N GLU A 62 16.45 8.98 4.51
CA GLU A 62 16.79 9.29 3.12
C GLU A 62 16.47 8.12 2.19
N THR A 63 16.82 6.91 2.59
CA THR A 63 16.48 5.68 1.87
C THR A 63 15.28 5.01 2.51
N VAL A 64 14.26 4.69 1.71
CA VAL A 64 13.08 3.95 2.16
C VAL A 64 12.93 2.72 1.27
N ILE A 65 12.94 1.54 1.88
CA ILE A 65 12.74 0.26 1.19
C ILE A 65 11.30 -0.20 1.44
N PRO A 66 10.43 -0.29 0.41
CA PRO A 66 9.08 -0.79 0.53
C PRO A 66 9.08 -2.33 0.61
N GLY A 67 7.98 -2.92 1.05
CA GLY A 67 7.78 -4.37 0.98
C GLY A 67 7.61 -4.86 -0.46
N HIS A 68 6.89 -4.08 -1.28
CA HIS A 68 6.70 -4.37 -2.71
C HIS A 68 7.03 -3.18 -3.61
N ARG A 69 7.77 -3.47 -4.69
CA ARG A 69 8.10 -2.52 -5.75
C ARG A 69 8.43 -3.21 -7.07
N LYS A 70 8.43 -2.46 -8.18
CA LYS A 70 9.09 -2.92 -9.42
C LYS A 70 10.62 -2.77 -9.29
N PRO A 71 11.41 -3.53 -10.08
CA PRO A 71 12.88 -3.48 -10.02
C PRO A 71 13.48 -2.07 -10.19
N GLU A 72 12.88 -1.26 -11.06
CA GLU A 72 13.31 0.08 -11.43
C GLU A 72 12.76 1.21 -10.53
N SER A 73 11.86 0.89 -9.61
CA SER A 73 11.22 1.88 -8.73
C SER A 73 12.23 2.54 -7.79
N ARG A 74 11.94 3.79 -7.43
CA ARG A 74 12.69 4.55 -6.44
C ARG A 74 12.56 3.96 -5.04
N SER A 75 13.58 4.18 -4.22
CA SER A 75 13.67 3.78 -2.81
C SER A 75 13.78 5.00 -1.89
N ASP A 76 12.83 5.91 -2.01
CA ASP A 76 12.79 7.18 -1.26
C ASP A 76 11.38 7.45 -0.71
N ASN A 77 11.20 8.59 -0.04
CA ASN A 77 9.93 8.94 0.60
C ASN A 77 8.71 9.03 -0.35
N SER A 78 8.91 9.07 -1.68
CA SER A 78 7.80 9.01 -2.64
C SER A 78 6.95 7.73 -2.52
N ILE A 79 7.50 6.67 -1.94
CA ILE A 79 6.78 5.41 -1.61
C ILE A 79 5.53 5.68 -0.78
N PHE A 80 5.62 6.55 0.24
CA PHE A 80 4.48 6.83 1.11
C PHE A 80 3.39 7.61 0.39
N ALA A 81 3.78 8.54 -0.48
CA ALA A 81 2.85 9.27 -1.33
C ALA A 81 2.13 8.33 -2.32
N TYR A 82 2.86 7.42 -2.98
CA TYR A 82 2.28 6.41 -3.86
C TYR A 82 1.27 5.53 -3.10
N THR A 83 1.69 4.99 -1.95
CA THR A 83 0.85 4.09 -1.14
C THR A 83 -0.47 4.78 -0.78
N ARG A 84 -0.43 5.99 -0.21
CA ARG A 84 -1.64 6.74 0.14
C ARG A 84 -2.51 7.07 -1.07
N ALA A 85 -1.92 7.47 -2.18
CA ALA A 85 -2.66 7.77 -3.40
C ALA A 85 -3.41 6.54 -3.93
N TYR A 86 -2.77 5.37 -3.89
CA TYR A 86 -3.43 4.12 -4.26
C TYR A 86 -4.58 3.77 -3.31
N LEU A 87 -4.40 3.92 -1.99
CA LEU A 87 -5.49 3.70 -1.01
C LEU A 87 -6.69 4.62 -1.27
N ASP A 88 -6.44 5.88 -1.63
CA ASP A 88 -7.50 6.83 -2.01
C ASP A 88 -8.20 6.44 -3.31
N ASN A 89 -7.44 5.97 -4.31
CA ASN A 89 -7.97 5.48 -5.57
C ASN A 89 -8.82 4.23 -5.37
N TRP A 90 -8.37 3.31 -4.50
CA TRP A 90 -9.12 2.12 -4.10
C TRP A 90 -10.47 2.48 -3.51
N GLU A 91 -10.53 3.34 -2.48
CA GLU A 91 -11.81 3.73 -1.85
C GLU A 91 -12.74 4.43 -2.84
N LYS A 92 -12.20 5.34 -3.67
CA LYS A 92 -12.99 6.03 -4.71
C LYS A 92 -13.55 5.06 -5.74
N ALA A 93 -12.77 4.07 -6.18
CA ALA A 93 -13.21 3.08 -7.15
C ALA A 93 -14.22 2.12 -6.53
N LEU A 94 -13.99 1.66 -5.30
CA LEU A 94 -14.90 0.78 -4.56
C LEU A 94 -16.28 1.43 -4.39
N LEU A 95 -16.35 2.70 -4.03
CA LEU A 95 -17.62 3.43 -3.90
C LEU A 95 -18.41 3.54 -5.20
N LYS A 96 -17.73 3.51 -6.36
CA LYS A 96 -18.36 3.67 -7.68
C LYS A 96 -18.70 2.33 -8.35
N SER A 97 -18.06 1.25 -7.91
CA SER A 97 -18.13 -0.05 -8.56
C SER A 97 -19.25 -0.91 -7.97
N LYS A 98 -19.98 -1.61 -8.84
CA LYS A 98 -21.08 -2.51 -8.48
C LYS A 98 -20.71 -3.99 -8.61
N SER A 99 -19.51 -4.28 -9.10
CA SER A 99 -19.02 -5.64 -9.31
C SER A 99 -17.50 -5.71 -9.16
N ALA A 100 -17.00 -6.94 -9.00
CA ALA A 100 -15.57 -7.24 -9.01
C ALA A 100 -14.88 -6.75 -10.29
N ASP A 101 -15.50 -6.99 -11.45
CA ASP A 101 -14.97 -6.60 -12.75
C ASP A 101 -14.89 -5.07 -12.91
N GLU A 102 -15.91 -4.34 -12.43
CA GLU A 102 -15.91 -2.87 -12.44
C GLU A 102 -14.79 -2.30 -11.57
N LEU A 103 -14.61 -2.83 -10.35
CA LEU A 103 -13.55 -2.39 -9.44
C LEU A 103 -12.17 -2.66 -10.04
N LYS A 104 -11.94 -3.89 -10.50
CA LYS A 104 -10.70 -4.30 -11.13
C LYS A 104 -10.36 -3.43 -12.34
N ALA A 105 -11.32 -3.22 -13.24
CA ALA A 105 -11.14 -2.39 -14.42
C ALA A 105 -10.81 -0.94 -14.06
N ALA A 106 -11.44 -0.37 -13.02
CA ALA A 106 -11.14 0.97 -12.54
C ALA A 106 -9.70 1.11 -12.03
N LEU A 107 -9.21 0.15 -11.23
CA LEU A 107 -7.85 0.19 -10.70
C LEU A 107 -6.79 -0.06 -11.78
N VAL A 108 -7.03 -0.97 -12.72
CA VAL A 108 -6.12 -1.18 -13.87
C VAL A 108 -6.05 0.07 -14.75
N LYS A 109 -7.18 0.75 -14.96
CA LYS A 109 -7.20 1.99 -15.74
C LYS A 109 -6.41 3.12 -15.07
N GLU A 110 -6.52 3.25 -13.76
CA GLU A 110 -5.84 4.29 -12.99
C GLU A 110 -4.35 3.98 -12.79
N HIS A 111 -3.99 2.70 -12.73
CA HIS A 111 -2.63 2.21 -12.51
C HIS A 111 -2.19 1.21 -13.61
N PRO A 112 -2.12 1.61 -14.89
CA PRO A 112 -1.92 0.69 -16.01
C PRO A 112 -0.55 0.00 -16.02
N ASP A 113 0.46 0.63 -15.42
CA ASP A 113 1.84 0.15 -15.38
C ASP A 113 2.22 -0.51 -14.05
N ALA A 114 1.25 -0.67 -13.13
CA ALA A 114 1.47 -1.26 -11.83
C ALA A 114 1.78 -2.76 -11.95
N GLY A 115 2.86 -3.18 -11.27
CA GLY A 115 3.20 -4.59 -11.10
C GLY A 115 2.28 -5.29 -10.10
N PHE A 116 2.59 -6.56 -9.83
CA PHE A 116 1.92 -7.38 -8.82
C PHE A 116 0.39 -7.50 -8.99
N ALA A 117 -0.07 -7.69 -10.23
CA ALA A 117 -1.49 -7.83 -10.56
C ALA A 117 -2.25 -8.88 -9.71
N PHE A 118 -1.56 -9.92 -9.24
CA PHE A 118 -2.14 -10.90 -8.32
C PHE A 118 -2.70 -10.26 -7.03
N ALA A 119 -2.04 -9.23 -6.48
CA ALA A 119 -2.53 -8.53 -5.29
C ALA A 119 -3.88 -7.85 -5.56
N LEU A 120 -4.08 -7.31 -6.76
CA LEU A 120 -5.37 -6.73 -7.16
C LEU A 120 -6.47 -7.81 -7.19
N GLU A 121 -6.20 -8.98 -7.79
CA GLU A 121 -7.16 -10.09 -7.84
C GLU A 121 -7.63 -10.49 -6.44
N ARG A 122 -6.68 -10.67 -5.51
CA ARG A 122 -6.96 -11.04 -4.11
C ARG A 122 -7.75 -9.97 -3.39
N SER A 123 -7.33 -8.72 -3.53
CA SER A 123 -7.99 -7.56 -2.91
C SER A 123 -9.44 -7.42 -3.37
N VAL A 124 -9.71 -7.56 -4.66
CA VAL A 124 -11.07 -7.48 -5.22
C VAL A 124 -11.93 -8.66 -4.75
N ALA A 125 -11.36 -9.86 -4.72
CA ALA A 125 -12.06 -11.05 -4.22
C ALA A 125 -12.45 -10.93 -2.74
N ALA A 126 -11.67 -10.24 -1.90
CA ALA A 126 -12.01 -10.01 -0.50
C ALA A 126 -13.31 -9.18 -0.31
N ILE A 127 -13.63 -8.33 -1.27
CA ILE A 127 -14.85 -7.51 -1.27
C ILE A 127 -16.05 -8.25 -1.86
N TYR A 128 -15.87 -8.88 -3.02
CA TYR A 128 -16.99 -9.41 -3.83
C TYR A 128 -17.07 -10.95 -3.89
N GLY A 129 -16.06 -11.66 -3.40
CA GLY A 129 -15.95 -13.12 -3.46
C GLY A 129 -16.71 -13.87 -2.37
N LYS A 130 -17.76 -13.27 -1.79
CA LYS A 130 -18.66 -13.92 -0.82
C LYS A 130 -19.98 -14.29 -1.46
#